data_AF-A0A4S2DFT5-F1
#
_entry.id   AF-A0A4S2DFT5-F1
#
_cell.length_a   1.000
_cell.length_b   1.000
_cell.length_c   1.000
_cell.angle_alpha   90.00
_cell.angle_beta   90.00
_cell.angle_gamma   90.00
#
_symmetry.space_group_name_H-M   'P 1'
#
loop_
_entity.id
_entity.type
_entity.pdbx_description
1 polymer ?
#
loop_
_entity_poly.entity_id
_entity_poly.type
_entity_poly.pdbx_seq_one_letter_code
_entity_poly.pdbx_strand_id
1 'polypeptide(L)'
;MFVWSIGTVTLIRPRRFGKSLFLAMLETYYSIDYADCFDELFGSLYIGQHPTGRQNKYMVLRFNFSEIKARPEDLEQSFSEYCCMMMKDFILKYEHLLGHRIWEVVRRDETDPGQMLSG
;
A
#
# COMPACT_ATOMS: atom_id res chain seq x y z
N MET A 1 -0.80 -14.20 -23.59
CA MET A 1 -1.48 -13.19 -24.44
C MET A 1 -1.07 -11.83 -23.90
N PHE A 2 -0.21 -11.11 -24.61
CA PHE A 2 0.31 -9.81 -24.18
C PHE A 2 -0.46 -8.70 -24.87
N VAL A 3 -0.79 -7.64 -24.12
CA VAL A 3 -1.23 -6.36 -24.69
C VAL A 3 -0.40 -5.28 -24.02
N TRP A 4 0.42 -4.60 -24.81
CA TRP A 4 1.03 -3.34 -24.42
C TRP A 4 -0.01 -2.24 -24.62
N SER A 5 -0.20 -1.40 -23.60
CA SER A 5 -0.79 -0.07 -23.78
C SER A 5 -0.01 0.92 -22.93
N ILE A 6 0.22 2.11 -23.50
CA ILE A 6 1.09 3.15 -22.96
C ILE A 6 0.53 3.69 -21.63
N GLY A 7 1.40 3.87 -20.64
CA GLY A 7 1.16 4.70 -19.44
C GLY A 7 0.41 4.05 -18.27
N THR A 8 -0.27 2.91 -18.44
CA THR A 8 -1.13 2.35 -17.37
C THR A 8 -0.66 0.98 -16.90
N VAL A 9 -0.28 0.85 -15.62
CA VAL A 9 -0.02 -0.44 -14.96
C VAL A 9 -1.32 -1.26 -14.93
N THR A 10 -1.51 -2.07 -15.95
CA THR A 10 -2.72 -2.86 -16.14
C THR A 10 -2.56 -4.22 -15.46
N LEU A 11 -2.90 -4.27 -14.18
CA LEU A 11 -3.01 -5.54 -13.45
C LEU A 11 -4.11 -6.40 -14.09
N ILE A 12 -3.73 -7.57 -14.62
CA ILE A 12 -4.67 -8.54 -15.19
C ILE A 12 -5.50 -9.14 -14.06
N ARG A 13 -6.68 -8.54 -13.83
CA ARG A 13 -7.60 -8.93 -12.76
C ARG A 13 -8.50 -10.09 -13.22
N PRO A 14 -8.71 -11.14 -12.41
CA PRO A 14 -9.71 -12.16 -12.70
C PRO A 14 -11.11 -11.58 -12.96
N ARG A 15 -11.88 -12.25 -13.84
CA ARG A 15 -13.25 -11.85 -14.16
C ARG A 15 -14.13 -12.04 -12.91
N ARG A 16 -15.11 -11.14 -12.72
CA ARG A 16 -16.00 -11.00 -11.55
C ARG A 16 -15.33 -10.46 -10.25
N PHE A 17 -14.21 -10.97 -9.75
CA PHE A 17 -13.43 -10.24 -8.71
C PHE A 17 -14.05 -10.33 -7.29
N GLY A 18 -14.16 -9.27 -6.48
CA GLY A 18 -14.26 -7.82 -6.77
C GLY A 18 -12.97 -6.99 -6.90
N LYS A 19 -13.05 -5.65 -6.81
CA LYS A 19 -11.85 -4.75 -6.83
C LYS A 19 -11.14 -4.83 -5.47
N SER A 20 -11.86 -4.60 -4.38
CA SER A 20 -11.35 -4.67 -3.01
C SER A 20 -10.79 -6.05 -2.67
N LEU A 21 -11.50 -7.13 -3.03
CA LEU A 21 -11.02 -8.51 -2.84
C LEU A 21 -9.72 -8.81 -3.60
N PHE A 22 -9.55 -8.23 -4.80
CA PHE A 22 -8.31 -8.38 -5.55
C PHE A 22 -7.13 -7.67 -4.87
N LEU A 23 -7.35 -6.44 -4.38
CA LEU A 23 -6.32 -5.70 -3.66
C LEU A 23 -5.96 -6.38 -2.33
N ALA A 24 -6.95 -6.87 -1.58
CA ALA A 24 -6.73 -7.64 -0.35
C ALA A 24 -5.94 -8.93 -0.61
N MET A 25 -6.22 -9.65 -1.70
CA MET A 25 -5.45 -10.83 -2.10
C MET A 25 -3.99 -10.48 -2.47
N LEU A 26 -3.76 -9.36 -3.17
CA LEU A 26 -2.39 -8.91 -3.45
C LEU A 26 -1.65 -8.49 -2.17
N GLU A 27 -2.33 -7.80 -1.26
CA GLU A 27 -1.81 -7.42 0.05
C GLU A 27 -1.40 -8.65 0.88
N THR A 28 -2.28 -9.66 1.00
CA THR A 28 -1.97 -10.89 1.76
C THR A 28 -0.93 -11.78 1.08
N TYR A 29 -0.86 -11.79 -0.25
CA TYR A 29 0.14 -12.59 -0.98
C TYR A 29 1.55 -11.97 -0.95
N TYR A 30 1.65 -10.64 -0.97
CA TYR A 30 2.93 -9.93 -1.07
C TYR A 30 3.45 -9.35 0.26
N SER A 31 2.59 -9.06 1.23
CA SER A 31 3.01 -8.46 2.50
C SER A 31 3.75 -9.47 3.39
N ILE A 32 4.85 -9.03 3.99
CA ILE A 32 5.60 -9.76 5.01
C ILE A 32 4.73 -10.13 6.22
N ASP A 33 3.68 -9.35 6.52
CA ASP A 33 2.80 -9.58 7.68
C ASP A 33 2.08 -10.93 7.65
N TYR A 34 1.92 -11.51 6.45
CA TYR A 34 1.20 -12.76 6.22
C TYR A 34 2.14 -13.94 5.92
N ALA A 35 3.45 -13.78 6.12
CA ALA A 35 4.44 -14.85 5.87
C ALA A 35 4.11 -16.12 6.67
N ASP A 36 3.81 -15.97 7.96
CA ASP A 36 3.52 -17.10 8.87
C ASP A 36 2.18 -17.80 8.57
N CYS A 37 1.25 -17.12 7.88
CA CYS A 37 -0.07 -17.64 7.52
C CYS A 37 -0.18 -18.02 6.03
N PHE A 38 0.91 -18.00 5.26
CA PHE A 38 0.85 -18.19 3.81
C PHE A 38 0.24 -19.54 3.40
N ASP A 39 0.65 -20.63 4.06
CA ASP A 39 0.16 -21.97 3.74
C ASP A 39 -1.32 -22.16 4.11
N GLU A 40 -1.80 -21.51 5.17
CA GLU A 40 -3.22 -21.49 5.56
C GLU A 40 -4.07 -20.75 4.51
N LEU A 41 -3.60 -19.59 4.06
CA LEU A 41 -4.33 -18.73 3.12
C LEU A 41 -4.26 -19.23 1.67
N PHE A 42 -3.14 -19.84 1.27
CA PHE A 42 -2.84 -20.11 -0.14
C PHE A 42 -2.39 -21.55 -0.44
N GLY A 43 -2.00 -22.37 0.53
CA GLY A 43 -1.37 -23.69 0.28
C GLY A 43 -2.24 -24.69 -0.49
N SER A 44 -3.57 -24.60 -0.34
CA SER A 44 -4.52 -25.40 -1.14
C SER A 44 -4.81 -24.82 -2.54
N LEU A 45 -4.38 -23.59 -2.82
CA LEU A 45 -4.62 -22.86 -4.05
C LEU A 45 -3.42 -22.97 -5.00
N TYR A 46 -3.69 -22.83 -6.30
CA TYR A 46 -2.65 -22.86 -7.34
C TYR A 46 -1.46 -21.93 -7.05
N ILE A 47 -1.72 -20.73 -6.50
CA ILE A 47 -0.69 -19.72 -6.21
C ILE A 47 0.14 -19.98 -4.95
N GLY A 48 -0.30 -20.85 -4.04
CA GLY A 48 0.52 -21.36 -2.94
C GLY A 48 1.28 -22.63 -3.31
N GLN A 49 0.71 -23.45 -4.20
CA GLN A 49 1.40 -24.61 -4.80
C GLN A 49 2.48 -24.19 -5.82
N HIS A 50 2.33 -23.02 -6.45
CA HIS A 50 3.26 -22.43 -7.40
C HIS A 50 3.71 -21.04 -6.91
N PRO A 51 4.43 -20.98 -5.78
CA PRO A 51 4.82 -19.74 -5.13
C PRO A 51 5.73 -18.90 -6.04
N THR A 52 5.49 -17.59 -6.11
CA THR A 52 6.46 -16.69 -6.74
C THR A 52 7.61 -16.43 -5.77
N GLY A 53 8.84 -16.25 -6.28
CA GLY A 53 10.00 -15.88 -5.45
C GLY A 53 9.92 -14.50 -4.76
N ARG A 54 8.76 -13.86 -4.80
CA ARG A 54 8.43 -12.51 -4.29
C ARG A 54 7.30 -12.50 -3.24
N GLN A 55 6.63 -13.63 -2.98
CA GLN A 55 5.56 -13.71 -1.99
C GLN A 55 6.07 -13.35 -0.58
N ASN A 56 5.27 -12.61 0.18
CA ASN A 56 5.60 -12.16 1.54
C ASN A 56 7.00 -11.55 1.69
N LYS A 57 7.48 -10.77 0.69
CA LYS A 57 8.79 -10.08 0.74
C LYS A 57 8.70 -8.56 0.77
N TYR A 58 7.49 -7.99 0.81
CA TYR A 58 7.28 -6.55 0.75
C TYR A 58 6.59 -6.00 1.99
N MET A 59 6.95 -4.78 2.37
CA MET A 59 6.13 -3.96 3.25
C MET A 59 5.04 -3.32 2.40
N VAL A 60 3.77 -3.64 2.64
CA VAL A 60 2.64 -3.14 1.82
C VAL A 60 1.97 -1.93 2.48
N LEU A 61 1.85 -0.84 1.72
CA LEU A 61 1.07 0.36 2.08
C LEU A 61 -0.23 0.37 1.27
N ARG A 62 -1.37 0.44 1.96
CA ARG A 62 -2.70 0.41 1.34
C ARG A 62 -3.50 1.66 1.69
N PHE A 63 -3.71 2.55 0.73
CA PHE A 63 -4.59 3.70 0.87
C PHE A 63 -6.07 3.32 0.70
N ASN A 64 -6.94 3.82 1.58
CA ASN A 64 -8.39 3.77 1.44
C ASN A 64 -8.99 5.18 1.35
N PHE A 65 -8.81 5.84 0.20
CA PHE A 65 -9.31 7.20 -0.02
C PHE A 65 -10.85 7.36 0.09
N SER A 66 -11.63 6.27 0.19
CA SER A 66 -13.07 6.36 0.49
C SER A 66 -13.37 6.87 1.91
N GLU A 67 -12.38 6.86 2.80
CA GLU A 67 -12.48 7.41 4.17
C GLU A 67 -12.33 8.95 4.20
N ILE A 68 -11.79 9.57 3.15
CA ILE A 68 -11.61 11.02 3.06
C ILE A 68 -12.97 11.69 2.81
N LYS A 69 -13.55 12.23 3.88
CA LYS A 69 -14.79 13.03 3.85
C LYS A 69 -14.47 14.52 3.79
N ALA A 70 -13.97 14.98 2.65
CA ALA A 70 -13.64 16.39 2.44
C ALA A 70 -14.70 17.12 1.61
N ARG A 71 -14.88 18.42 1.86
CA ARG A 71 -15.49 19.33 0.89
C ARG A 71 -14.47 19.65 -0.21
N PRO A 72 -14.88 20.05 -1.43
CA PRO A 72 -13.94 20.40 -2.49
C PRO A 72 -12.93 21.48 -2.09
N GLU A 73 -13.35 22.44 -1.25
CA GLU A 73 -12.55 23.51 -0.66
C GLU A 73 -11.41 22.99 0.24
N ASP A 74 -11.66 21.90 0.98
CA ASP A 74 -10.77 21.35 2.00
C ASP A 74 -10.06 20.05 1.51
N LEU A 75 -10.26 19.66 0.25
CA LEU A 75 -9.91 18.33 -0.28
C LEU A 75 -8.41 18.06 -0.30
N GLU A 76 -7.63 19.04 -0.74
CA GLU A 76 -6.17 18.91 -0.86
C GLU A 76 -5.51 18.76 0.53
N GLN A 77 -5.89 19.61 1.48
CA GLN A 77 -5.44 19.50 2.86
C GLN A 77 -5.83 18.14 3.48
N SER A 78 -7.12 17.78 3.39
CA SER A 78 -7.62 16.50 3.95
C SER A 78 -6.94 15.28 3.35
N PHE A 79 -6.62 15.33 2.05
CA PHE A 79 -5.89 14.27 1.34
C PHE A 79 -4.42 14.21 1.77
N SER A 80 -3.76 15.36 1.93
CA SER A 80 -2.39 15.45 2.41
C SER A 80 -2.26 14.93 3.85
N GLU A 81 -3.15 15.35 4.75
CA GLU A 81 -3.20 14.88 6.15
C GLU A 81 -3.41 13.37 6.22
N TYR A 82 -4.35 12.81 5.44
CA TYR A 82 -4.57 11.37 5.34
C TYR A 82 -3.32 10.64 4.85
N CYS A 83 -2.67 11.12 3.79
CA CYS A 83 -1.43 10.52 3.28
C CYS A 83 -0.29 10.58 4.31
N CYS A 84 -0.12 11.71 5.01
CA CYS A 84 0.87 11.88 6.05
C CYS A 84 0.65 10.94 7.24
N MET A 85 -0.60 10.76 7.68
CA MET A 85 -0.99 9.81 8.72
C MET A 85 -0.66 8.37 8.31
N MET A 86 -1.14 7.94 7.13
CA MET A 86 -0.90 6.59 6.61
C MET A 86 0.60 6.27 6.43
N MET A 87 1.41 7.26 6.03
CA MET A 87 2.87 7.12 5.94
C MET A 87 3.53 7.01 7.33
N LYS A 88 3.10 7.80 8.33
CA LYS A 88 3.59 7.71 9.71
C LYS A 88 3.28 6.35 10.33
N ASP A 89 2.05 5.86 10.17
CA ASP A 89 1.61 4.55 10.68
C ASP A 89 2.39 3.39 10.03
N PHE A 90 2.62 3.48 8.72
CA PHE A 90 3.44 2.51 7.99
C PHE A 90 4.89 2.48 8.47
N ILE A 91 5.50 3.64 8.72
CA ILE A 91 6.88 3.73 9.20
C ILE A 91 6.99 3.23 10.65
N LEU A 92 6.02 3.52 11.51
CA LEU A 92 5.94 2.97 12.87
C LEU A 92 5.83 1.44 12.85
N LYS A 93 4.91 0.89 12.03
CA LYS A 93 4.69 -0.56 11.90
C LYS A 93 5.98 -1.30 11.51
N TYR A 94 6.75 -0.74 10.57
CA TYR A 94 7.96 -1.36 10.04
C TYR A 94 9.26 -0.74 10.56
N GLU A 95 9.24 0.02 11.66
CA GLU A 95 10.44 0.66 12.22
C GLU A 95 11.55 -0.36 12.51
N HIS A 96 11.17 -1.56 12.96
CA HIS A 96 12.08 -2.67 13.23
C HIS A 96 12.84 -3.21 11.99
N LEU A 97 12.35 -2.92 10.77
CA LEU A 97 12.97 -3.31 9.50
C LEU A 97 13.66 -2.13 8.80
N LEU A 98 13.07 -0.94 8.91
CA LEU A 98 13.60 0.30 8.33
C LEU A 98 14.79 0.85 9.15
N GLY A 99 14.80 0.57 10.45
CA GLY A 99 15.78 1.07 11.42
C GLY A 99 15.53 2.53 11.81
N HIS A 100 15.88 2.88 13.06
CA HIS A 100 15.56 4.19 13.66
C HIS A 100 16.03 5.43 12.87
N ARG A 101 17.03 5.29 11.99
CA ARG A 101 17.49 6.38 11.10
C ARG A 101 16.43 6.87 10.11
N ILE A 102 15.37 6.09 9.85
CA ILE A 102 14.24 6.54 9.02
C ILE A 102 13.64 7.86 9.53
N TRP A 103 13.64 8.06 10.86
CA TRP A 103 13.14 9.29 11.48
C TRP A 103 14.01 10.52 11.21
N GLU A 104 15.29 10.38 10.86
CA GLU A 104 16.16 11.50 10.48
C GLU A 104 15.79 12.08 9.11
N VAL A 105 15.07 11.30 8.29
CA VAL A 105 14.52 11.72 6.99
C VAL A 105 13.10 12.26 7.19
N VAL A 106 12.25 11.55 7.93
CA VAL A 106 10.84 11.92 8.17
C VAL A 106 10.69 13.20 9.00
N ARG A 107 11.67 13.53 9.86
CA ARG A 107 11.64 14.75 10.70
C ARG A 107 12.16 16.01 10.00
N ARG A 108 12.56 15.95 8.73
CA ARG A 108 12.95 17.14 7.97
C ARG A 108 11.71 17.85 7.43
N ASP A 109 11.22 18.74 8.29
CA ASP A 109 10.56 20.01 7.99
C ASP A 109 9.09 19.97 7.56
N GLU A 110 8.61 19.02 6.75
CA GLU A 110 7.24 19.10 6.18
C GLU A 110 6.38 17.84 6.33
N THR A 111 5.56 17.81 7.39
CA THR A 111 4.23 17.16 7.34
C THR A 111 3.14 18.12 7.84
N ASP A 112 3.33 19.41 7.53
CA ASP A 112 2.29 20.44 7.53
C ASP A 112 1.84 20.68 6.07
N PRO A 113 0.58 20.40 5.70
CA PRO A 113 0.06 20.67 4.37
C PRO A 113 0.22 22.14 3.93
N GLY A 114 0.31 23.08 4.87
CA GLY A 114 0.44 24.51 4.58
C GLY A 114 1.76 24.92 3.92
N GLN A 115 2.87 24.26 4.22
CA GLN A 115 4.19 24.64 3.67
C GLN A 115 4.32 24.28 2.18
N MET A 116 3.76 23.15 1.73
CA MET A 116 3.84 22.72 0.32
C MET A 116 3.09 23.64 -0.67
N LEU A 117 2.17 24.48 -0.18
CA LEU A 117 1.35 25.38 -1.01
C LEU A 117 1.80 26.85 -0.95
N SER A 118 2.96 27.13 -0.35
CA SER A 118 3.50 28.48 -0.13
C SER A 118 4.54 28.93 -1.17
N GLY A 119 4.52 28.38 -2.39
CA GLY A 119 5.49 28.62 -3.47
C GLY A 119 4.89 29.13 -4.77
#